data_AF-A0A9P9BRE1-F1
#
_entry.id   AF-A0A9P9BRE1-F1
#
_cell.length_a   1.000
_cell.length_b   1.000
_cell.length_c   1.000
_cell.angle_alpha   90.00
_cell.angle_beta   90.00
_cell.angle_gamma   90.00
#
_symmetry.space_group_name_H-M   'P 1'
#
loop_
_entity.id
_entity.type
_entity.pdbx_description
1 polymer ?
#
loop_
_entity_poly.entity_id
_entity_poly.type
_entity_poly.pdbx_seq_one_letter_code
_entity_poly.pdbx_strand_id
1 'polypeptide(L)'
;MVELKDGMVVVFFHYAAGTCLDLTEGYQRNGAEVIGFNYHGAANQHWRLDKVERMDRDIWPTWNLVNVMSGTAMTMDDPNIGAPVTCWKHTRHTNDPRQMWHLVTADAESGVYMLHNVGSTLFADLRHGNTACWTSITGRKGGFNSANTNQLWRMRVISLAQGDNEMSLRGLSGGGSGGNKKRKVGPALLPSPEIVSGDTIWTANTSGVTDDMLLFQPMDMDSSS
;
A
#
# COMPACT_ATOMS: atom_id res chain seq x y z
N MET A 1 5.61 15.47 3.44
CA MET A 1 5.00 14.14 3.25
C MET A 1 3.99 14.22 2.11
N VAL A 2 3.94 13.23 1.22
CA VAL A 2 2.90 13.17 0.18
C VAL A 2 1.58 12.80 0.86
N GLU A 3 0.56 13.63 0.72
CA GLU A 3 -0.80 13.29 1.11
C GLU A 3 -1.26 12.09 0.29
N LEU A 4 -1.64 10.99 0.96
CA LEU A 4 -2.16 9.81 0.27
C LEU A 4 -3.59 10.07 -0.17
N LYS A 5 -3.86 9.84 -1.46
CA LYS A 5 -5.17 10.06 -2.07
C LYS A 5 -5.72 8.76 -2.66
N ASP A 6 -7.04 8.68 -2.71
CA ASP A 6 -7.78 7.61 -3.39
C ASP A 6 -7.29 7.47 -4.84
N GLY A 7 -6.96 6.26 -5.26
CA GLY A 7 -6.48 5.95 -6.60
C GLY A 7 -4.96 6.08 -6.82
N MET A 8 -4.17 6.51 -5.83
CA MET A 8 -2.70 6.48 -5.94
C MET A 8 -2.20 5.03 -6.11
N VAL A 9 -1.15 4.85 -6.90
CA VAL A 9 -0.46 3.56 -7.04
C VAL A 9 0.90 3.65 -6.37
N VAL A 10 1.19 2.67 -5.52
CA VAL A 10 2.41 2.60 -4.72
C VAL A 10 3.08 1.24 -4.86
N VAL A 11 4.34 1.18 -4.42
CA VAL A 11 5.09 -0.04 -4.13
C VAL A 11 5.57 0.01 -2.69
N PHE A 12 5.60 -1.13 -2.02
CA PHE A 12 6.10 -1.29 -0.66
C PHE A 12 7.37 -2.14 -0.69
N PHE A 13 8.50 -1.55 -0.32
CA PHE A 13 9.77 -2.24 -0.16
C PHE A 13 9.98 -2.59 1.31
N HIS A 14 10.29 -3.84 1.60
CA HIS A 14 10.69 -4.24 2.94
C HIS A 14 11.94 -3.46 3.37
N TYR A 15 11.87 -2.82 4.54
CA TYR A 15 12.85 -1.81 4.98
C TYR A 15 14.28 -2.35 5.02
N ALA A 16 14.47 -3.57 5.55
CA ALA A 16 15.78 -4.18 5.72
C ALA A 16 16.20 -5.11 4.58
N ALA A 17 15.25 -5.75 3.90
CA ALA A 17 15.54 -6.80 2.91
C ALA A 17 15.67 -6.27 1.48
N GLY A 18 15.00 -5.15 1.16
CA GLY A 18 14.96 -4.61 -0.20
C GLY A 18 14.03 -5.35 -1.17
N THR A 19 13.46 -6.50 -0.79
CA THR A 19 12.35 -7.14 -1.52
C THR A 19 11.09 -6.29 -1.42
N CYS A 20 10.16 -6.41 -2.38
CA CYS A 20 8.88 -5.70 -2.35
C CYS A 20 7.70 -6.65 -2.10
N LEU A 21 6.58 -6.08 -1.67
CA LEU A 21 5.29 -6.78 -1.66
C LEU A 21 4.88 -7.15 -3.08
N ASP A 22 4.84 -8.44 -3.35
CA ASP A 22 4.56 -9.04 -4.65
C ASP A 22 3.38 -10.02 -4.51
N LEU A 23 2.36 -9.85 -5.35
CA LEU A 23 1.34 -10.89 -5.53
C LEU A 23 1.89 -11.97 -6.45
N THR A 24 2.03 -13.19 -5.92
CA THR A 24 2.60 -14.34 -6.64
C THR A 24 2.00 -14.49 -8.04
N GLU A 25 2.86 -14.31 -9.05
CA GLU A 25 2.54 -14.35 -10.49
C GLU A 25 1.35 -13.49 -10.93
N GLY A 26 0.89 -12.54 -10.10
CA GLY A 26 -0.31 -11.74 -10.36
C GLY A 26 -1.61 -12.55 -10.43
N TYR A 27 -1.67 -13.70 -9.76
CA TYR A 27 -2.82 -14.58 -9.82
C TYR A 27 -4.12 -13.91 -9.33
N GLN A 28 -5.21 -14.12 -10.08
CA GLN A 28 -6.54 -13.57 -9.76
C GLN A 28 -7.38 -14.47 -8.85
N ARG A 29 -6.91 -15.68 -8.52
CA ARG A 29 -7.66 -16.61 -7.66
C ARG A 29 -7.63 -16.12 -6.21
N ASN A 30 -8.73 -16.35 -5.49
CA ASN A 30 -8.76 -16.14 -4.04
C ASN A 30 -7.69 -16.97 -3.34
N GLY A 31 -7.07 -16.39 -2.31
CA GLY A 31 -6.01 -17.05 -1.55
C GLY A 31 -4.66 -17.07 -2.26
N ALA A 32 -4.49 -16.34 -3.37
CA ALA A 32 -3.17 -16.16 -3.97
C ALA A 32 -2.24 -15.44 -2.98
N GLU A 33 -1.04 -15.96 -2.76
CA GLU A 33 -0.15 -15.50 -1.69
C GLU A 33 0.57 -14.20 -2.06
N VAL A 34 0.69 -13.31 -1.07
CA VAL A 34 1.58 -12.15 -1.13
C VAL A 34 2.93 -12.53 -0.51
N ILE A 35 4.00 -12.26 -1.24
CA ILE A 35 5.37 -12.65 -0.88
C ILE A 35 6.31 -11.43 -0.96
N GLY A 36 7.49 -11.57 -0.34
CA GLY A 36 8.64 -10.75 -0.64
C GLY A 36 9.33 -11.26 -1.90
N PHE A 37 9.46 -10.41 -2.91
CA PHE A 37 10.19 -10.74 -4.14
C PHE A 37 11.07 -9.58 -4.60
N ASN A 38 12.07 -9.87 -5.43
CA ASN A 38 12.91 -8.83 -6.01
C ASN A 38 12.08 -7.91 -6.91
N TYR A 39 12.22 -6.61 -6.71
CA TYR A 39 11.50 -5.65 -7.54
C TYR A 39 12.00 -5.66 -8.97
N HIS A 40 11.06 -5.79 -9.92
CA HIS A 40 11.29 -5.71 -11.35
C HIS A 40 10.23 -4.87 -12.07
N GLY A 41 9.37 -4.17 -11.32
CA GLY A 41 8.43 -3.18 -11.84
C GLY A 41 7.20 -3.74 -12.56
N ALA A 42 6.94 -5.04 -12.44
CA ALA A 42 5.70 -5.61 -12.99
C ALA A 42 4.48 -5.21 -12.15
N ALA A 43 3.31 -5.22 -12.78
CA ALA A 43 2.07 -4.76 -12.16
C ALA A 43 1.61 -5.58 -10.94
N ASN A 44 2.12 -6.80 -10.75
CA ASN A 44 1.86 -7.62 -9.56
C ASN A 44 2.64 -7.15 -8.32
N GLN A 45 3.56 -6.19 -8.48
CA GLN A 45 4.32 -5.53 -7.40
C GLN A 45 3.78 -4.13 -7.07
N HIS A 46 2.70 -3.71 -7.76
CA HIS A 46 2.10 -2.40 -7.61
C HIS A 46 0.72 -2.52 -6.95
N TRP A 47 0.45 -1.58 -6.04
CA TRP A 47 -0.73 -1.59 -5.19
C TRP A 47 -1.45 -0.25 -5.32
N ARG A 48 -2.68 -0.27 -5.82
CA ARG A 48 -3.56 0.89 -5.82
C ARG A 48 -4.20 1.06 -4.44
N LEU A 49 -4.16 2.27 -3.93
CA LEU A 49 -4.82 2.66 -2.70
C LEU A 49 -6.27 3.04 -3.01
N ASP A 50 -7.22 2.17 -2.67
CA ASP A 50 -8.65 2.52 -2.70
C ASP A 50 -9.05 2.99 -1.30
N LYS A 51 -9.37 4.28 -1.14
CA LYS A 51 -9.71 4.86 0.16
C LYS A 51 -11.06 4.32 0.62
N VAL A 52 -11.13 3.81 1.85
CA VAL A 52 -12.41 3.40 2.44
C VAL A 52 -12.98 4.62 3.17
N GLU A 53 -14.06 5.17 2.64
CA GLU A 53 -14.79 6.25 3.30
C GLU A 53 -15.62 5.64 4.43
N ARG A 54 -15.20 5.89 5.67
CA ARG A 54 -15.94 5.49 6.87
C ARG A 54 -16.51 6.73 7.55
N MET A 55 -17.75 6.61 8.04
CA MET A 55 -18.51 7.72 8.63
C MET A 55 -18.06 8.03 10.06
N ASP A 56 -17.26 7.15 10.68
CA ASP A 56 -16.56 7.42 11.92
C ASP A 56 -15.27 8.21 11.66
N ARG A 57 -14.94 9.10 12.59
CA ARG A 57 -13.66 9.84 12.60
C ARG A 57 -12.53 8.87 12.94
N ASP A 58 -12.19 8.01 11.99
CA ASP A 58 -11.01 7.17 12.10
C ASP A 58 -9.78 8.08 12.26
N ILE A 59 -8.99 7.80 13.31
CA ILE A 59 -7.75 8.51 13.62
C ILE A 59 -6.71 8.30 12.50
N TRP A 60 -6.88 7.25 11.69
CA TRP A 60 -6.02 6.89 10.57
C TRP A 60 -6.88 6.62 9.32
N PRO A 61 -6.48 7.10 8.12
CA PRO A 61 -7.18 6.74 6.90
C PRO A 61 -7.09 5.24 6.65
N THR A 62 -8.23 4.64 6.29
CA THR A 62 -8.36 3.22 5.97
C THR A 62 -8.31 3.00 4.47
N TRP A 63 -7.59 1.97 4.03
CA TRP A 63 -7.37 1.66 2.62
C TRP A 63 -7.66 0.19 2.32
N ASN A 64 -8.19 -0.08 1.13
CA ASN A 64 -7.98 -1.36 0.48
C ASN A 64 -6.70 -1.25 -0.39
N LEU A 65 -5.80 -2.22 -0.26
CA LEU A 65 -4.59 -2.30 -1.08
C LEU A 65 -4.86 -3.25 -2.25
N VAL A 66 -5.12 -2.71 -3.44
CA VAL A 66 -5.56 -3.47 -4.60
C VAL A 66 -4.39 -3.71 -5.54
N ASN A 67 -4.08 -4.98 -5.81
CA ASN A 67 -3.02 -5.31 -6.75
C ASN A 67 -3.38 -4.82 -8.16
N VAL A 68 -2.46 -4.13 -8.83
CA VAL A 68 -2.72 -3.51 -10.13
C VAL A 68 -2.89 -4.54 -11.24
N MET A 69 -2.21 -5.69 -11.19
CA MET A 69 -2.32 -6.72 -12.22
C MET A 69 -3.63 -7.52 -12.10
N SER A 70 -3.96 -7.97 -10.89
CA SER A 70 -5.07 -8.90 -10.70
C SER A 70 -6.41 -8.21 -10.38
N GLY A 71 -6.38 -6.99 -9.84
CA GLY A 71 -7.56 -6.30 -9.30
C GLY A 71 -8.09 -6.88 -7.97
N THR A 72 -7.39 -7.85 -7.38
CA THR A 72 -7.72 -8.42 -6.05
C THR A 72 -7.09 -7.58 -4.93
N ALA A 73 -7.71 -7.58 -3.75
CA ALA A 73 -7.22 -6.82 -2.60
C ALA A 73 -6.37 -7.70 -1.67
N MET A 74 -5.31 -7.11 -1.11
CA MET A 74 -4.53 -7.69 -0.01
C MET A 74 -5.47 -7.97 1.17
N THR A 75 -5.46 -9.20 1.65
CA THR A 75 -6.45 -9.74 2.58
C THR A 75 -5.75 -10.56 3.66
N MET A 76 -6.09 -10.28 4.91
CA MET A 76 -5.78 -11.15 6.04
C MET A 76 -7.06 -11.92 6.39
N ASP A 77 -7.17 -13.15 5.87
CA ASP A 77 -8.38 -13.97 6.03
C ASP A 77 -8.46 -14.62 7.42
N ASP A 78 -7.32 -15.08 7.93
CA ASP A 78 -7.16 -15.65 9.25
C ASP A 78 -6.48 -14.62 10.18
N PRO A 79 -7.13 -14.16 11.27
CA PRO A 79 -6.59 -13.16 12.18
C PRO A 79 -5.57 -13.72 13.19
N ASN A 80 -5.14 -14.98 13.03
CA ASN A 80 -4.14 -15.61 13.90
C ASN A 80 -2.70 -15.29 13.49
N ILE A 81 -1.81 -15.27 14.48
CA ILE A 81 -0.37 -15.03 14.28
C ILE A 81 0.22 -16.10 13.35
N GLY A 82 0.93 -15.66 12.31
CA GLY A 82 1.59 -16.51 11.34
C GLY A 82 0.71 -16.89 10.14
N ALA A 83 -0.56 -16.49 10.13
CA ALA A 83 -1.42 -16.65 8.97
C ALA A 83 -0.84 -15.92 7.75
N PRO A 84 -0.90 -16.52 6.54
CA PRO A 84 -0.43 -15.87 5.33
C PRO A 84 -1.32 -14.70 4.96
N VAL A 85 -0.70 -13.64 4.46
CA VAL A 85 -1.41 -12.56 3.78
C VAL A 85 -1.60 -12.95 2.32
N THR A 86 -2.83 -12.87 1.85
CA THR A 86 -3.23 -13.32 0.52
C THR A 86 -3.95 -12.23 -0.24
N CYS A 87 -4.40 -12.54 -1.45
CA CYS A 87 -5.28 -11.71 -2.23
C CYS A 87 -6.63 -12.39 -2.48
N TRP A 88 -7.71 -11.60 -2.37
CA TRP A 88 -9.07 -12.05 -2.63
C TRP A 88 -9.81 -11.07 -3.51
N LYS A 89 -10.87 -11.56 -4.17
CA LYS A 89 -11.78 -10.73 -4.96
C LYS A 89 -12.20 -9.49 -4.16
N HIS A 90 -12.15 -8.35 -4.83
CA HIS A 90 -12.38 -7.03 -4.27
C HIS A 90 -13.59 -6.39 -4.93
N THR A 91 -14.39 -5.67 -4.16
CA THR A 91 -15.33 -4.67 -4.64
C THR A 91 -14.86 -3.32 -4.15
N ARG A 92 -14.76 -2.33 -5.04
CA ARG A 92 -14.23 -1.00 -4.69
C ARG A 92 -14.92 -0.43 -3.45
N HIS A 93 -14.13 0.08 -2.50
CA HIS A 93 -14.58 0.60 -1.21
C HIS A 93 -15.33 -0.42 -0.34
N THR A 94 -14.90 -1.67 -0.38
CA THR A 94 -15.43 -2.69 0.53
C THR A 94 -15.14 -2.32 1.99
N ASN A 95 -16.15 -2.50 2.82
CA ASN A 95 -16.05 -2.39 4.28
C ASN A 95 -15.73 -3.76 4.93
N ASP A 96 -15.20 -4.71 4.16
CA ASP A 96 -14.71 -5.99 4.69
C ASP A 96 -13.42 -5.75 5.49
N PRO A 97 -13.44 -5.91 6.82
CA PRO A 97 -12.30 -5.55 7.67
C PRO A 97 -11.06 -6.42 7.39
N ARG A 98 -11.22 -7.61 6.80
CA ARG A 98 -10.11 -8.47 6.37
C ARG A 98 -9.30 -7.86 5.22
N GLN A 99 -9.92 -6.98 4.42
CA GLN A 99 -9.32 -6.30 3.27
C GLN A 99 -8.97 -4.84 3.56
N MET A 100 -9.16 -4.40 4.80
CA MET A 100 -8.91 -3.03 5.24
C MET A 100 -7.57 -2.95 5.96
N TRP A 101 -6.80 -1.92 5.63
CA TRP A 101 -5.48 -1.69 6.18
C TRP A 101 -5.32 -0.23 6.61
N HIS A 102 -4.84 -0.01 7.83
CA HIS A 102 -4.28 1.27 8.23
C HIS A 102 -2.81 1.32 7.81
N LEU A 103 -2.41 2.43 7.20
CA LEU A 103 -1.01 2.73 6.90
C LEU A 103 -0.48 3.58 8.07
N VAL A 104 0.12 2.91 9.05
CA VAL A 104 0.63 3.57 10.26
C VAL A 104 2.06 4.01 10.00
N THR A 105 2.35 5.30 10.10
CA THR A 105 3.71 5.81 9.91
C THR A 105 4.61 5.36 11.06
N ALA A 106 5.70 4.68 10.74
CA ALA A 106 6.75 4.34 11.71
C ALA A 106 7.85 5.41 11.73
N ASP A 107 8.01 6.12 10.62
CA ASP A 107 8.84 7.32 10.49
C ASP A 107 8.25 8.18 9.36
N ALA A 108 7.64 9.30 9.78
CA ALA A 108 6.92 10.22 8.91
C ALA A 108 7.83 10.97 7.95
N GLU A 109 9.11 11.11 8.29
CA GLU A 109 10.08 11.84 7.47
C GLU A 109 10.63 10.96 6.35
N SER A 110 10.74 9.65 6.59
CA SER A 110 11.30 8.69 5.63
C SER A 110 10.27 7.88 4.82
N GLY A 111 8.97 8.06 5.06
CA GLY A 111 7.91 7.35 4.32
C GLY A 111 7.89 5.85 4.61
N VAL A 112 8.17 5.48 5.87
CA VAL A 112 8.16 4.10 6.35
C VAL A 112 6.85 3.82 7.06
N TYR A 113 6.17 2.75 6.65
CA TYR A 113 4.86 2.39 7.14
C TYR A 113 4.87 0.97 7.72
N MET A 114 4.00 0.77 8.70
CA MET A 114 3.49 -0.54 9.08
C MET A 114 2.09 -0.70 8.50
N LEU A 115 1.80 -1.89 7.97
CA LEU A 115 0.49 -2.20 7.39
C LEU A 115 -0.34 -2.99 8.42
N HIS A 116 -1.18 -2.27 9.17
CA HIS A 116 -2.04 -2.85 10.19
C HIS A 116 -3.36 -3.30 9.56
N ASN A 117 -3.72 -4.57 9.71
CA ASN A 117 -5.01 -5.05 9.23
C ASN A 117 -6.13 -4.65 10.20
N VAL A 118 -7.23 -4.08 9.71
CA VAL A 118 -8.31 -3.57 10.57
C VAL A 118 -9.15 -4.68 11.20
N GLY A 119 -9.35 -5.80 10.49
CA GLY A 119 -10.07 -6.96 10.99
C GLY A 119 -9.30 -7.79 12.03
N SER A 120 -8.07 -7.42 12.32
CA SER A 120 -7.23 -8.05 13.33
C SER A 120 -6.48 -6.98 14.14
N THR A 121 -5.55 -7.43 14.98
CA THR A 121 -4.56 -6.57 15.66
C THR A 121 -3.15 -6.79 15.10
N LEU A 122 -3.06 -7.37 13.90
CA LEU A 122 -1.82 -7.85 13.30
C LEU A 122 -1.33 -6.93 12.17
N PHE A 123 -0.03 -6.98 11.95
CA PHE A 123 0.67 -6.26 10.89
C PHE A 123 1.22 -7.23 9.85
N ALA A 124 1.32 -6.77 8.61
CA ALA A 124 2.04 -7.49 7.56
C ALA A 124 3.54 -7.56 7.89
N ASP A 125 4.06 -8.78 7.99
CA ASP A 125 5.42 -9.10 8.43
C ASP A 125 6.09 -9.99 7.38
N LEU A 126 7.27 -9.58 6.90
CA LEU A 126 8.12 -10.46 6.10
C LEU A 126 8.63 -11.57 6.99
N ARG A 127 8.16 -12.80 6.76
CA ARG A 127 8.31 -13.90 7.71
C ARG A 127 9.76 -14.09 8.15
N HIS A 128 10.01 -13.87 9.45
CA HIS A 128 11.32 -13.98 10.10
C HIS A 128 12.40 -13.02 9.54
N GLY A 129 12.00 -11.98 8.80
CA GLY A 129 12.93 -11.08 8.12
C GLY A 129 13.75 -11.75 7.02
N ASN A 130 13.31 -12.90 6.53
CA ASN A 130 14.06 -13.65 5.52
C ASN A 130 14.13 -12.86 4.21
N THR A 131 15.34 -12.55 3.77
CA THR A 131 15.60 -11.72 2.59
C THR A 131 15.49 -12.47 1.27
N ALA A 132 15.32 -13.80 1.31
CA ALA A 132 15.14 -14.59 0.11
C ALA A 132 13.83 -14.21 -0.61
N CYS A 133 13.87 -14.25 -1.94
CA CYS A 133 12.66 -14.25 -2.76
C CYS A 133 11.74 -15.40 -2.34
N TRP A 134 10.43 -15.22 -2.53
CA TRP A 134 9.39 -16.18 -2.13
C TRP A 134 9.17 -16.28 -0.63
N THR A 135 9.76 -15.38 0.16
CA THR A 135 9.45 -15.32 1.60
C THR A 135 8.01 -14.85 1.79
N SER A 136 7.22 -15.67 2.48
CA SER A 136 5.82 -15.37 2.78
C SER A 136 5.65 -14.08 3.59
N ILE A 137 4.61 -13.32 3.28
CA ILE A 137 4.12 -12.23 4.13
C ILE A 137 3.08 -12.82 5.08
N THR A 138 3.27 -12.63 6.38
CA THR A 138 2.39 -13.19 7.41
C THR A 138 1.84 -12.12 8.34
N GLY A 139 0.73 -12.41 9.03
CA GLY A 139 0.24 -11.59 10.12
C GLY A 139 1.06 -11.80 11.39
N ARG A 140 1.61 -10.73 11.98
CA ARG A 140 2.30 -10.79 13.27
C ARG A 140 1.80 -9.70 14.20
N LYS A 141 1.86 -9.97 15.51
CA LYS A 141 1.66 -8.93 16.51
C LYS A 141 2.75 -7.87 16.32
N GLY A 142 2.35 -6.62 16.37
CA GLY A 142 3.24 -5.47 16.36
C GLY A 142 2.85 -4.49 17.46
N GLY A 143 3.65 -3.46 17.63
CA GLY A 143 3.37 -2.31 18.48
C GLY A 143 3.79 -1.03 17.77
N PHE A 144 3.32 0.12 18.24
CA PHE A 144 3.68 1.43 17.69
C PHE A 144 5.17 1.80 17.89
N ASN A 145 5.91 0.99 18.64
CA ASN A 145 7.35 1.05 18.86
C ASN A 145 8.09 0.09 17.90
N SER A 146 8.56 0.66 16.80
CA SER A 146 9.01 0.06 15.52
C SER A 146 10.32 -0.75 15.54
N ALA A 147 10.67 -1.44 16.62
CA ALA A 147 11.92 -2.21 16.70
C ALA A 147 11.96 -3.46 15.79
N ASN A 148 10.81 -3.93 15.30
CA ASN A 148 10.74 -5.08 14.38
C ASN A 148 10.80 -4.62 12.92
N THR A 149 12.01 -4.63 12.33
CA THR A 149 12.19 -4.26 10.92
C THR A 149 11.41 -5.13 9.94
N ASN A 150 10.94 -6.32 10.35
CA ASN A 150 10.16 -7.24 9.51
C ASN A 150 8.78 -6.67 9.11
N GLN A 151 8.30 -5.69 9.86
CA GLN A 151 6.99 -5.04 9.68
C GLN A 151 7.10 -3.67 9.03
N LEU A 152 8.32 -3.24 8.69
CA LEU A 152 8.58 -1.92 8.15
C LEU A 152 8.66 -1.95 6.63
N TRP A 153 7.89 -1.07 6.01
CA TRP A 153 7.75 -0.98 4.56
C TRP A 153 8.04 0.45 4.11
N ARG A 154 9.14 0.65 3.36
CA ARG A 154 9.38 1.90 2.62
C ARG A 154 8.39 1.96 1.47
N MET A 155 7.52 2.96 1.47
CA MET A 155 6.55 3.14 0.40
C MET A 155 7.07 4.15 -0.63
N ARG A 156 6.93 3.81 -1.92
CA ARG A 156 7.18 4.74 -3.02
C ARG A 156 5.93 4.90 -3.87
N VAL A 157 5.58 6.14 -4.19
CA VAL A 157 4.49 6.45 -5.14
C VAL A 157 4.98 6.21 -6.57
N ILE A 158 4.22 5.45 -7.33
CA ILE A 158 4.45 5.11 -8.74
C ILE A 158 3.61 6.00 -9.65
N SER A 159 2.34 6.25 -9.29
CA SER A 159 1.48 7.19 -10.00
C SER A 159 0.52 7.89 -9.04
N LEU A 160 0.22 9.16 -9.34
CA LEU A 160 -0.83 9.91 -8.65
C LEU A 160 -2.21 9.41 -9.10
N ALA A 161 -3.24 9.75 -8.32
CA ALA A 161 -4.62 9.51 -8.70
C ALA A 161 -4.95 10.19 -10.03
N GLN A 162 -5.72 9.54 -10.91
CA GLN A 162 -6.28 10.20 -12.09
C GLN A 162 -7.30 11.24 -11.61
N GLY A 163 -6.88 12.49 -11.44
CA GLY A 163 -7.76 13.56 -10.96
C GLY A 163 -7.12 14.93 -10.69
N ASP A 164 -5.80 15.07 -10.62
CA ASP A 164 -5.17 16.37 -10.28
C ASP A 164 -4.69 17.20 -11.50
N ASN A 165 -4.99 16.78 -12.74
CA ASN A 165 -4.54 17.46 -13.97
C ASN A 165 -5.66 18.10 -14.83
N GLU A 166 -6.91 18.22 -14.35
CA GLU A 166 -8.00 18.91 -15.08
C GLU A 166 -8.40 20.28 -14.49
N MET A 167 -7.43 21.08 -14.06
CA MET A 167 -7.71 22.48 -13.69
C MET A 167 -6.67 23.46 -14.26
N SER A 168 -6.55 23.57 -15.59
CA SER A 168 -5.95 24.74 -16.26
C SER A 168 -6.21 24.84 -17.79
N LEU A 169 -7.34 24.37 -18.32
CA LEU A 169 -7.70 24.64 -19.74
C LEU A 169 -9.16 25.04 -19.94
N ARG A 170 -9.72 25.83 -19.02
CA ARG A 170 -10.95 26.60 -19.26
C ARG A 170 -10.64 28.08 -19.20
N GLY A 171 -9.94 28.55 -20.23
CA GLY A 171 -9.49 29.93 -20.29
C GLY A 171 -9.01 30.40 -21.66
N LEU A 172 -9.51 29.85 -22.77
CA LEU A 172 -9.49 30.56 -24.06
C LEU A 172 -10.73 30.14 -24.87
N SER A 173 -11.72 31.02 -24.87
CA SER A 173 -12.78 31.05 -25.87
C SER A 173 -12.19 31.40 -27.24
N GLY A 174 -12.57 30.64 -28.28
CA GLY A 174 -12.28 30.97 -29.67
C GLY A 174 -12.96 29.96 -30.59
N GLY A 175 -14.02 30.40 -31.27
CA GLY A 175 -14.99 29.55 -31.96
C GLY A 175 -14.47 28.80 -33.19
N GLY A 176 -15.30 27.85 -33.65
CA GLY A 176 -15.09 27.12 -34.90
C GLY A 176 -16.11 26.00 -35.10
N SER A 177 -17.16 26.31 -35.86
CA SER A 177 -18.15 25.38 -36.43
C SER A 177 -17.49 24.38 -37.40
N GLY A 178 -17.97 23.13 -37.45
CA GLY A 178 -17.61 22.19 -38.52
C GLY A 178 -17.88 20.72 -38.18
N GLY A 179 -18.80 20.07 -38.90
CA GLY A 179 -19.33 18.75 -38.56
C GLY A 179 -18.55 17.52 -39.06
N ASN A 180 -19.11 16.37 -38.65
CA ASN A 180 -19.16 15.06 -39.30
C ASN A 180 -17.88 14.18 -39.37
N LYS A 181 -17.90 13.05 -38.65
CA LYS A 181 -17.86 11.64 -39.16
C LYS A 181 -17.33 10.66 -38.11
N LYS A 182 -18.08 9.57 -37.90
CA LYS A 182 -17.67 8.37 -37.16
C LYS A 182 -16.39 7.78 -37.76
N ARG A 183 -15.36 7.54 -36.93
CA ARG A 183 -14.29 6.56 -37.20
C ARG A 183 -14.04 5.74 -35.93
N LYS A 184 -14.22 4.43 -36.06
CA LYS A 184 -13.77 3.41 -35.10
C LYS A 184 -12.24 3.40 -35.15
N VAL A 185 -11.58 3.61 -34.01
CA VAL A 185 -10.13 3.44 -33.86
C VAL A 185 -9.93 2.40 -32.75
N GLY A 186 -9.15 1.36 -33.04
CA GLY A 186 -8.78 0.32 -32.08
C GLY A 186 -7.91 0.87 -30.93
N PRO A 187 -7.65 0.09 -29.88
CA PRO A 187 -6.98 0.58 -28.69
C PRO A 187 -5.55 1.01 -29.02
N ALA A 188 -5.23 2.25 -28.66
CA ALA A 188 -3.89 2.82 -28.77
C ALA A 188 -2.97 2.17 -27.72
N LEU A 189 -1.81 1.69 -28.16
CA LEU A 189 -0.69 1.33 -27.28
C LEU A 189 -0.23 2.60 -26.57
N LEU A 190 -0.29 2.60 -25.22
CA LEU A 190 0.29 3.67 -24.41
C LEU A 190 1.83 3.62 -24.54
N PRO A 191 2.52 4.76 -24.66
CA PRO A 191 3.97 4.78 -24.66
C PRO A 191 4.50 4.40 -23.28
N SER A 192 5.55 3.58 -23.26
CA SER A 192 6.30 3.19 -22.06
C SER A 192 6.86 4.44 -21.35
N PRO A 193 6.79 4.53 -20.01
CA PRO A 193 7.43 5.64 -19.31
C PRO A 193 8.96 5.47 -19.33
N GLU A 194 9.67 6.53 -19.72
CA GLU A 194 11.12 6.64 -19.69
C GLU A 194 11.65 6.50 -18.26
N ILE A 195 12.68 5.66 -18.09
CA ILE A 195 13.40 5.49 -16.84
C ILE A 195 14.32 6.70 -16.65
N VAL A 196 14.03 7.56 -15.67
CA VAL A 196 15.03 8.50 -15.16
C VAL A 196 15.96 7.71 -14.25
N SER A 197 17.13 7.35 -14.78
CA SER A 197 18.24 6.76 -14.02
C SER A 197 18.80 7.80 -13.05
N GLY A 198 18.62 7.56 -11.76
CA GLY A 198 19.23 8.34 -10.69
C GLY A 198 19.63 7.39 -9.58
N ASP A 199 20.75 6.69 -9.78
CA ASP A 199 21.41 5.90 -8.73
C ASP A 199 21.86 6.84 -7.61
N THR A 200 21.38 6.61 -6.39
CA THR A 200 22.13 6.96 -5.19
C THR A 200 21.85 5.92 -4.12
N ILE A 201 22.77 4.95 -4.05
CA ILE A 201 22.87 3.97 -2.98
C ILE A 201 23.32 4.75 -1.72
N TRP A 202 22.44 4.87 -0.73
CA TRP A 202 22.83 5.34 0.60
C TRP A 202 23.07 4.14 1.52
N THR A 203 24.33 3.92 1.88
CA THR A 203 24.73 3.02 2.97
C THR A 203 24.17 3.54 4.28
N ALA A 204 23.40 2.71 4.99
CA ALA A 204 22.85 3.04 6.30
C ALA A 204 23.98 3.25 7.33
N ASN A 205 24.02 4.44 7.93
CA ASN A 205 24.92 4.76 9.03
C ASN A 205 24.21 4.39 10.34
N THR A 206 24.76 3.42 11.08
CA THR A 206 24.25 2.98 12.39
C THR A 206 24.82 3.84 13.50
N SER A 207 24.02 4.74 14.09
CA SER A 207 24.30 5.28 15.42
C SER A 207 23.13 6.09 15.98
N GLY A 208 22.71 5.77 17.21
CA GLY A 208 22.09 6.72 18.14
C GLY A 208 20.58 6.61 18.31
N VAL A 209 20.13 5.62 19.08
CA VAL A 209 18.82 5.67 19.74
C VAL A 209 19.03 6.37 21.08
N THR A 210 18.32 7.47 21.32
CA THR A 210 18.03 7.94 22.68
C THR A 210 16.54 8.24 22.79
N ASP A 211 15.98 7.73 23.88
CA ASP A 211 14.61 7.83 24.38
C ASP A 211 13.96 9.21 24.20
N ASP A 212 12.70 9.20 23.78
CA ASP A 212 11.65 9.94 24.48
C ASP A 212 10.27 9.31 24.17
N MET A 213 9.84 8.42 25.07
CA MET A 213 8.52 7.79 25.04
C MET A 213 7.47 8.71 25.70
N LEU A 214 6.54 9.24 24.91
CA LEU A 214 5.28 9.76 25.43
C LEU A 214 4.34 8.59 25.76
N LEU A 215 4.23 8.30 27.05
CA LEU A 215 3.27 7.37 27.66
C LEU A 215 1.83 7.88 27.48
N PHE A 216 1.00 7.17 26.71
CA PHE A 216 -0.45 7.23 26.86
C PHE A 216 -0.89 5.98 27.63
N GLN A 217 -1.47 6.18 28.82
CA GLN A 217 -2.05 5.11 29.64
C GLN A 217 -3.41 4.67 29.08
N PRO A 218 -3.76 3.38 29.12
CA PRO A 218 -5.10 2.92 28.75
C PRO A 218 -6.12 3.26 29.86
N MET A 219 -7.31 3.76 29.46
CA MET A 219 -8.44 3.98 30.37
C MET A 219 -8.98 2.66 30.91
N ASP A 220 -9.13 2.59 32.23
CA ASP A 220 -9.80 1.51 32.95
C ASP A 220 -11.25 1.34 32.47
N MET A 221 -11.62 0.10 32.12
CA MET A 221 -13.02 -0.28 31.99
C MET A 221 -13.57 -0.57 33.38
N ASP A 222 -14.43 0.32 33.85
CA ASP A 222 -15.23 0.12 35.05
C ASP A 222 -16.22 -1.03 34.85
N SER A 223 -16.14 -2.02 35.75
CA SER A 223 -17.05 -3.14 35.85
C SER A 223 -18.13 -2.79 36.87
N SER A 224 -19.33 -2.44 36.43
CA SER A 224 -20.50 -2.41 37.30
C SER A 224 -21.36 -3.66 37.11
N SER A 225 -21.51 -4.38 38.23
CA SER A 225 -22.53 -5.40 38.54
C SER A 225 -23.96 -5.01 38.20
#